data_AF-I4VT67-F1
#
_entry.id   AF-I4VT67-F1
#
_cell.length_a   1.000
_cell.length_b   1.000
_cell.length_c   1.000
_cell.angle_alpha   90.00
_cell.angle_beta   90.00
_cell.angle_gamma   90.00
#
_symmetry.space_group_name_H-M   'P 1'
#
loop_
_entity.id
_entity.type
_entity.pdbx_description
1 polymer ?
#
loop_
_entity_poly.entity_id
_entity_poly.type
_entity_poly.pdbx_seq_one_letter_code
_entity_poly.pdbx_strand_id
1 'polypeptide(L)'
;MNAPTTSASPPSLRLHLIVLAALLALLLTSAGCALLPLGVFNTLSALGISVIKTLLVMAFFMRLRRGPPLLRIAAAVGFAWLAVLIGMTVADVLTRVVLPSPW
;
A
#
# COMPACT_ATOMS: atom_id res chain seq x y z
N MET A 1 24.69 43.29 -9.13
CA MET A 1 23.21 43.27 -9.11
C MET A 1 22.81 41.91 -8.58
N ASN A 2 22.57 41.81 -7.27
CA ASN A 2 22.54 40.53 -6.55
C ASN A 2 21.07 40.09 -6.43
N ALA A 3 20.71 38.99 -7.07
CA ALA A 3 19.36 38.44 -6.98
C ALA A 3 19.08 37.91 -5.56
N PRO A 4 17.87 38.11 -5.01
CA PRO A 4 17.52 37.60 -3.69
C PRO A 4 17.49 36.06 -3.70
N THR A 5 18.33 35.43 -2.89
CA THR A 5 18.30 33.99 -2.61
C THR A 5 17.11 33.67 -1.70
N THR A 6 15.99 33.27 -2.30
CA THR A 6 14.80 32.83 -1.56
C THR A 6 15.08 31.50 -0.85
N SER A 7 15.00 31.50 0.48
CA SER A 7 15.10 30.29 1.30
C SER A 7 13.85 29.42 1.09
N ALA A 8 13.99 28.32 0.35
CA ALA A 8 12.92 27.35 0.18
C ALA A 8 12.51 26.80 1.56
N SER A 9 11.25 27.05 1.96
CA SER A 9 10.73 26.52 3.23
C SER A 9 10.70 24.99 3.16
N PRO A 10 11.37 24.27 4.09
CA PRO A 10 11.42 22.83 4.05
C PRO A 10 10.01 22.26 4.20
N PRO A 11 9.69 21.16 3.49
CA PRO A 11 8.39 20.51 3.60
C PRO A 11 8.09 20.15 5.06
N SER A 12 6.83 20.26 5.46
CA SER A 12 6.40 20.13 6.85
C SER A 12 6.76 18.76 7.45
N LEU A 13 7.85 18.71 8.22
CA LEU A 13 8.33 17.52 8.95
C LEU A 13 7.24 16.93 9.86
N ARG A 14 6.45 17.80 10.51
CA ARG A 14 5.31 17.42 11.36
C ARG A 14 4.33 16.48 10.68
N LEU A 15 3.96 16.75 9.41
CA LEU A 15 3.01 15.89 8.70
C LEU A 15 3.58 14.50 8.47
N HIS A 16 4.84 14.42 8.03
CA HIS A 16 5.52 13.15 7.77
C HIS A 16 5.67 12.31 9.04
N LEU A 17 5.95 12.94 10.19
CA LEU A 17 6.03 12.27 11.48
C LEU A 17 4.67 11.74 11.96
N ILE A 18 3.58 12.49 11.76
CA ILE A 18 2.22 12.03 12.10
C ILE A 18 1.85 10.80 11.25
N VAL A 19 2.12 10.85 9.94
CA VAL A 19 1.83 9.72 9.05
C VAL A 19 2.71 8.51 9.40
N LEU A 20 3.99 8.73 9.74
CA LEU A 20 4.87 7.68 10.21
C LEU A 20 4.32 7.01 11.48
N ALA A 21 3.88 7.79 12.45
CA ALA A 21 3.27 7.26 13.68
C ALA A 21 2.02 6.42 13.37
N ALA A 22 1.15 6.89 12.45
CA ALA A 22 -0.01 6.13 11.99
C ALA A 22 0.39 4.81 11.30
N LEU A 23 1.44 4.81 10.48
CA LEU A 23 1.97 3.59 9.85
C LEU A 23 2.55 2.59 10.86
N LEU A 24 3.23 3.09 11.90
CA LEU A 24 3.74 2.27 12.99
C LEU A 24 2.61 1.67 13.82
N ALA A 25 1.55 2.44 14.11
CA ALA A 25 0.37 1.92 14.78
C ALA A 25 -0.28 0.79 13.97
N LEU A 26 -0.50 1.00 12.65
CA LEU A 26 -1.03 -0.06 11.77
C LEU A 26 -0.11 -1.29 11.72
N LEU A 27 1.21 -1.10 11.74
CA LEU A 27 2.17 -2.20 11.78
C LEU A 27 2.01 -3.02 13.07
N LEU A 28 1.97 -2.35 14.21
CA LEU A 28 1.78 -2.98 15.52
C LEU A 28 0.46 -3.74 15.57
N THR A 29 -0.63 -3.17 15.05
CA THR A 29 -1.92 -3.87 14.97
C THR A 29 -1.83 -5.12 14.12
N SER A 30 -1.21 -5.04 12.93
CA SER A 30 -1.05 -6.21 12.05
C SER A 30 -0.17 -7.29 12.68
N ALA A 31 0.91 -6.90 13.36
CA ALA A 31 1.79 -7.84 14.06
C ALA A 31 1.07 -8.47 15.27
N GLY A 32 0.30 -7.69 16.01
CA GLY A 32 -0.54 -8.17 17.11
C GLY A 32 -1.58 -9.19 16.63
N CYS A 33 -2.31 -8.89 15.55
CA CYS A 33 -3.24 -9.82 14.94
C CYS A 33 -2.57 -11.14 14.53
N ALA A 34 -1.34 -11.09 14.01
CA ALA A 34 -0.60 -12.28 13.61
C ALA A 34 -0.20 -13.18 14.80
N LEU A 35 -0.06 -12.62 16.00
CA LEU A 35 0.27 -13.36 17.22
C LEU A 35 -0.97 -14.00 17.89
N LEU A 36 -2.18 -13.54 17.54
CA LEU A 36 -3.42 -14.17 18.02
C LEU A 36 -3.86 -15.29 17.05
N PRO A 37 -4.25 -16.47 17.55
CA PRO A 37 -4.77 -17.56 16.73
C PRO A 37 -6.21 -17.27 16.27
N LEU A 38 -6.34 -16.36 15.30
CA LEU A 38 -7.61 -15.93 14.71
C LEU A 38 -8.05 -16.78 13.49
N GLY A 39 -7.26 -17.79 13.12
CA GLY A 39 -7.53 -18.65 11.96
C GLY A 39 -7.65 -17.85 10.66
N VAL A 40 -8.69 -18.13 9.87
CA VAL A 40 -8.96 -17.48 8.56
C VAL A 40 -9.15 -15.96 8.69
N PHE A 41 -9.64 -15.48 9.84
CA PHE A 41 -9.82 -14.04 10.07
C PHE A 41 -8.49 -13.28 10.16
N ASN A 42 -7.37 -13.96 10.45
CA ASN A 42 -6.04 -13.34 10.45
C ASN A 42 -5.63 -12.91 9.03
N THR A 43 -5.94 -13.73 8.02
CA THR A 43 -5.60 -13.42 6.63
C THR A 43 -6.43 -12.24 6.11
N LEU A 44 -7.73 -12.21 6.42
CA LEU A 44 -8.63 -11.11 6.06
C LEU A 44 -8.21 -9.79 6.74
N SER A 45 -7.90 -9.81 8.03
CA SER A 45 -7.45 -8.62 8.76
C SER A 45 -6.10 -8.13 8.27
N ALA A 46 -5.14 -9.03 8.02
CA ALA A 46 -3.83 -8.68 7.47
C ALA A 46 -3.95 -8.03 6.08
N LEU A 47 -4.80 -8.57 5.19
CA LEU A 47 -5.08 -7.97 3.88
C LEU A 47 -5.73 -6.59 4.02
N GLY A 48 -6.74 -6.45 4.88
CA GLY A 48 -7.40 -5.16 5.14
C GLY A 48 -6.43 -4.09 5.64
N ILE A 49 -5.59 -4.43 6.63
CA ILE A 49 -4.58 -3.52 7.19
C ILE A 49 -3.53 -3.16 6.13
N SER A 50 -3.10 -4.13 5.31
CA SER A 50 -2.15 -3.90 4.23
C SER A 50 -2.66 -2.90 3.19
N VAL A 51 -3.93 -2.98 2.80
CA VAL A 51 -4.57 -2.02 1.88
C VAL A 51 -4.57 -0.62 2.47
N ILE A 52 -5.00 -0.46 3.73
CA ILE A 52 -5.04 0.86 4.40
C ILE A 52 -3.63 1.46 4.49
N LYS A 53 -2.64 0.63 4.85
CA LYS A 53 -1.23 1.05 4.96
C LYS A 53 -0.71 1.55 3.61
N THR A 54 -1.00 0.83 2.54
CA THR A 54 -0.60 1.17 1.17
C THR A 54 -1.23 2.49 0.71
N LEU A 55 -2.53 2.68 0.96
CA LEU A 55 -3.22 3.94 0.64
C LEU A 55 -2.60 5.14 1.36
N LEU A 56 -2.23 4.97 2.64
CA LEU A 56 -1.62 6.02 3.44
C LEU A 56 -0.22 6.39 2.92
N VAL A 57 0.59 5.39 2.57
CA VAL A 57 1.91 5.62 1.94
C VAL A 57 1.78 6.35 0.61
N MET A 58 0.84 5.91 -0.25
CA MET A 58 0.65 6.48 -1.57
C MET A 58 0.16 7.94 -1.52
N ALA A 59 -0.75 8.25 -0.58
CA ALA A 59 -1.28 9.61 -0.43
C ALA A 59 -0.26 10.61 0.11
N PHE A 60 0.61 10.20 1.04
CA PHE A 60 1.45 11.12 1.80
C PHE A 60 2.94 11.04 1.45
N PHE A 61 3.53 9.85 1.32
CA PHE A 61 4.98 9.69 1.12
C PHE A 61 5.40 9.77 -0.35
N MET A 62 4.58 9.27 -1.28
CA MET A 62 4.91 9.32 -2.71
C MET A 62 4.75 10.70 -3.36
N ARG A 63 4.42 11.74 -2.57
CA ARG A 63 4.04 13.09 -3.05
C ARG A 63 3.00 13.06 -4.17
N LEU A 64 2.23 11.97 -4.31
CA LEU A 64 1.32 11.75 -5.43
C LEU A 64 0.27 12.87 -5.52
N ARG A 65 -0.08 13.44 -4.37
CA ARG A 65 -1.03 14.56 -4.26
C ARG A 65 -0.48 15.92 -4.72
N ARG A 66 0.84 16.13 -4.70
CA ARG A 66 1.51 17.38 -5.16
C ARG A 66 2.32 17.22 -6.44
N GLY A 67 2.51 15.99 -6.91
CA GLY A 67 3.21 15.67 -8.15
C GLY A 67 2.38 15.93 -9.40
N PRO A 68 3.02 15.89 -10.59
CA PRO A 68 2.34 16.07 -11.87
C PRO A 68 1.24 15.01 -12.10
N PRO A 69 0.17 15.34 -12.84
CA PRO A 69 -0.98 14.46 -13.04
C PRO A 69 -0.61 13.12 -13.69
N LEU A 70 0.42 13.11 -14.56
CA LEU A 70 0.95 11.89 -15.17
C LEU A 70 1.40 10.84 -14.15
N LEU A 71 2.03 11.28 -13.04
CA LEU A 71 2.48 10.37 -11.98
C LEU A 71 1.30 9.71 -11.27
N ARG A 72 0.20 10.45 -11.10
CA ARG A 72 -1.04 9.96 -10.47
C ARG A 72 -1.70 8.90 -11.34
N ILE A 73 -1.76 9.15 -12.65
CA ILE A 73 -2.33 8.22 -13.63
C ILE A 73 -1.45 6.96 -13.71
N ALA A 74 -0.13 7.10 -13.82
CA ALA A 74 0.78 5.96 -13.86
C ALA A 74 0.66 5.08 -12.61
N ALA A 75 0.57 5.67 -11.42
CA ALA A 75 0.35 4.93 -10.18
C ALA A 75 -1.01 4.22 -10.17
N ALA A 76 -2.08 4.89 -10.60
CA ALA A 76 -3.41 4.30 -10.67
C ALA A 76 -3.46 3.14 -11.67
N VAL A 77 -2.85 3.29 -12.85
CA VAL A 77 -2.74 2.24 -13.88
C VAL A 77 -1.91 1.06 -13.38
N GLY A 78 -0.79 1.32 -12.71
CA GLY A 78 0.03 0.25 -12.11
C GLY A 78 -0.74 -0.56 -11.06
N PHE A 79 -1.50 0.10 -10.18
CA PHE A 79 -2.35 -0.59 -9.20
C PHE A 79 -3.53 -1.33 -9.84
N ALA A 80 -4.17 -0.73 -10.85
CA ALA A 80 -5.24 -1.39 -11.60
C ALA A 80 -4.70 -2.66 -12.29
N TRP A 81 -3.52 -2.58 -12.90
CA TRP A 81 -2.87 -3.72 -13.53
C TRP A 81 -2.53 -4.82 -12.52
N LEU A 82 -1.97 -4.45 -11.36
CA LEU A 82 -1.70 -5.39 -10.28
C LEU A 82 -2.98 -6.09 -9.80
N ALA A 83 -4.07 -5.36 -9.63
CA ALA A 83 -5.35 -5.92 -9.21
C ALA A 83 -5.89 -6.94 -10.23
N VAL A 84 -5.73 -6.68 -11.54
CA VAL A 84 -6.07 -7.63 -12.60
C VAL A 84 -5.22 -8.90 -12.51
N LEU A 85 -3.90 -8.77 -12.33
CA LEU A 85 -3.01 -9.93 -12.21
C LEU A 85 -3.35 -10.80 -10.98
N ILE A 86 -3.63 -10.18 -9.84
CA ILE A 86 -4.07 -10.89 -8.63
C ILE A 86 -5.40 -11.58 -8.87
N GLY A 87 -6.39 -10.87 -9.44
CA GLY A 87 -7.71 -11.43 -9.73
C GLY A 87 -7.64 -12.63 -10.68
N MET A 88 -6.83 -12.53 -11.73
CA MET A 88 -6.57 -13.63 -12.67
C MET A 88 -5.92 -14.82 -11.96
N THR A 89 -4.94 -14.59 -11.10
CA THR A 89 -4.26 -15.66 -10.33
C THR A 89 -5.24 -16.37 -9.40
N VAL A 90 -6.09 -15.62 -8.69
CA VAL A 90 -7.12 -16.21 -7.81
C VAL A 90 -8.13 -17.01 -8.62
N ALA A 91 -8.57 -16.49 -9.78
CA ALA A 91 -9.48 -17.22 -10.67
C ALA A 91 -8.84 -18.52 -11.20
N ASP A 92 -7.57 -18.49 -11.59
CA ASP A 92 -6.82 -19.67 -12.03
C ASP A 92 -6.78 -20.73 -10.92
N VAL A 93 -6.39 -20.33 -9.71
CA VAL A 93 -6.32 -21.26 -8.56
C VAL A 93 -7.68 -21.84 -8.21
N LEU A 94 -8.75 -21.04 -8.23
CA LEU A 94 -10.11 -21.49 -7.91
C LEU A 94 -10.70 -22.43 -8.98
N THR A 95 -10.32 -22.26 -10.24
CA THR A 95 -10.80 -23.10 -11.35
C THR A 95 -9.92 -24.32 -11.60
N ARG A 96 -8.81 -24.45 -10.87
CA ARG A 96 -7.85 -25.53 -11.03
C ARG A 96 -8.46 -26.86 -10.60
N VAL A 97 -8.69 -27.74 -11.56
CA VAL A 97 -9.02 -29.15 -11.28
C VAL A 97 -7.73 -29.90 -10.99
N VAL A 98 -7.65 -30.51 -9.80
CA VAL A 98 -6.54 -31.41 -9.46
C VAL A 98 -6.80 -32.75 -10.16
N LEU A 99 -6.07 -33.01 -11.23
CA LEU A 99 -6.04 -34.32 -11.87
C LEU A 99 -5.16 -35.26 -11.04
N PRO A 100 -5.62 -36.49 -10.72
CA PRO A 100 -4.76 -37.52 -10.13
C PRO A 100 -3.58 -37.77 -11.07
N SER A 101 -2.35 -37.67 -10.56
CA SER A 101 -1.18 -38.00 -11.35
C SER A 101 -1.15 -39.51 -11.65
N PRO A 102 -0.87 -39.94 -12.89
CA PRO A 102 -0.91 -41.35 -13.29
C PRO A 102 0.37 -42.14 -12.92
N TRP A 103 1.17 -41.66 -11.96
CA TRP A 103 2.39 -42.31 -11.50
C TRP A 103 2.35 -42.53 -9.99
#